data_AF-A0A2D6XGD6-F1
#
_entry.id   AF-A0A2D6XGD6-F1
#
_cell.length_a   1.000
_cell.length_b   1.000
_cell.length_c   1.000
_cell.angle_alpha   90.00
_cell.angle_beta   90.00
_cell.angle_gamma   90.00
#
_symmetry.space_group_name_H-M   'P 1'
#
loop_
_entity.id
_entity.type
_entity.pdbx_description
1 polymer ?
#
loop_
_entity_poly.entity_id
_entity_poly.type
_entity_poly.pdbx_seq_one_letter_code
_entity_poly.pdbx_strand_id
1 'polypeptide(L)'
;MAFKDTSGTIIIDAVFTDIGRQRLAKGTFQVSKFALGDDEIDYALYSAVDRWEADFDTALTASTLFEAYGNRMKNIQYGLVSYDVSSATITSTQEEEDPSHAWIEYLPVLKINNKVSTAVTTGSSGIVGDSFYYLSVNSETTQKLNTIFSTGSFKFLRSNDVDKVKVVIESGLDVIPNDASSGVSQPIDYTSREEFLTKKYLLDQYFFVFADNRFIEKSLGISKQSVFRNFPAGQAEINFESLLETIPISYENQFEHHATYLIHGVNNYISDFESVADPLPSIAYSSLAGPKGTVTAMNFIVNGELKNNSTGTRDFRYNKFGQIDQLLFDGTNKFDYIDTTAYVLGVASNARVQIPLRLIRYAGT
;
A
#
# COMPACT_ATOMS: atom_id res chain seq x y z
N MET A 1 -9.39 8.11 -24.77
CA MET A 1 -10.35 7.51 -25.70
C MET A 1 -11.60 7.26 -24.88
N ALA A 2 -12.76 7.61 -25.40
CA ALA A 2 -14.05 7.32 -24.77
C ALA A 2 -14.93 6.64 -25.82
N PHE A 3 -15.71 5.65 -25.43
CA PHE A 3 -16.53 4.86 -26.34
C PHE A 3 -17.83 4.42 -25.67
N LYS A 4 -18.95 4.65 -26.35
CA LYS A 4 -20.27 4.21 -25.95
C LYS A 4 -20.92 3.44 -27.09
N ASP A 5 -21.18 2.16 -26.89
CA ASP A 5 -21.83 1.32 -27.91
C ASP A 5 -23.33 1.64 -27.98
N THR A 6 -23.72 2.56 -28.87
CA THR A 6 -25.12 2.99 -29.05
C THR A 6 -25.59 2.89 -30.51
N SER A 7 -24.76 2.37 -31.42
CA SER A 7 -25.13 2.19 -32.82
C SER A 7 -24.31 1.08 -33.47
N GLY A 8 -24.82 0.45 -34.52
CA GLY A 8 -24.16 -0.67 -35.24
C GLY A 8 -22.83 -0.34 -35.93
N THR A 9 -22.20 0.81 -35.64
CA THR A 9 -20.87 1.20 -36.10
C THR A 9 -20.07 1.79 -34.94
N ILE A 10 -18.88 1.24 -34.69
CA ILE A 10 -17.96 1.69 -33.65
C ILE A 10 -17.10 2.83 -34.22
N ILE A 11 -17.23 4.03 -33.65
CA ILE A 11 -16.36 5.19 -33.95
C ILE A 11 -15.58 5.50 -32.66
N ILE A 12 -14.25 5.58 -32.78
CA ILE A 12 -13.34 5.85 -31.65
C ILE A 12 -12.66 7.19 -31.88
N ASP A 13 -12.92 8.14 -30.99
CA ASP A 13 -12.22 9.42 -30.95
C ASP A 13 -11.00 9.34 -30.02
N ALA A 14 -9.83 9.69 -30.56
CA ALA A 14 -8.55 9.63 -29.85
C ALA A 14 -7.73 10.90 -30.08
N VAL A 15 -7.15 11.43 -29.00
CA VAL A 15 -6.21 12.54 -29.03
C VAL A 15 -4.85 12.05 -28.54
N PHE A 16 -3.79 12.35 -29.30
CA PHE A 16 -2.43 12.00 -28.89
C PHE A 16 -1.87 12.98 -27.87
N THR A 17 -1.16 12.44 -26.87
CA THR A 17 -0.28 13.23 -26.00
C THR A 17 0.90 13.80 -26.80
N ASP A 18 1.66 14.72 -26.20
CA ASP A 18 2.85 15.31 -26.84
C ASP A 18 3.86 14.23 -27.26
N ILE A 19 4.10 13.24 -26.41
CA ILE A 19 4.96 12.09 -26.71
C ILE A 19 4.36 11.27 -27.86
N GLY A 20 3.04 11.06 -27.86
CA GLY A 20 2.33 10.38 -28.95
C GLY A 20 2.53 11.08 -30.30
N ARG A 21 2.30 12.40 -30.34
CA ARG A 21 2.53 13.24 -31.54
C ARG A 21 3.98 13.20 -32.00
N GLN A 22 4.93 13.24 -31.07
CA GLN A 22 6.36 13.13 -31.38
C GLN A 22 6.71 11.77 -32.01
N ARG A 23 6.19 10.65 -31.46
CA ARG A 23 6.41 9.30 -32.01
C ARG A 23 5.75 9.13 -33.37
N LEU A 24 4.55 9.70 -33.56
CA LEU A 24 3.85 9.70 -34.83
C LEU A 24 4.63 10.46 -35.90
N ALA A 25 5.11 11.66 -35.58
CA ALA A 25 5.95 12.45 -36.50
C ALA A 25 7.27 11.76 -36.86
N LYS A 26 7.82 10.95 -35.96
CA LYS A 26 9.03 10.13 -36.20
C LYS A 26 8.75 8.83 -36.95
N GLY A 27 7.49 8.48 -37.22
CA GLY A 27 7.11 7.20 -37.84
C GLY A 27 7.30 5.98 -36.92
N THR A 28 7.49 6.18 -35.62
CA THR A 28 7.72 5.11 -34.62
C THR A 28 6.53 4.94 -33.68
N PHE A 29 5.34 5.35 -34.11
CA PHE A 29 4.15 5.24 -33.29
C PHE A 29 3.63 3.80 -33.28
N GLN A 30 3.52 3.23 -32.08
CA GLN A 30 2.91 1.93 -31.85
C GLN A 30 2.15 1.97 -30.53
N VAL A 31 0.89 1.50 -30.55
CA VAL A 31 0.14 1.19 -29.33
C VAL A 31 0.47 -0.25 -28.94
N SER A 32 1.28 -0.42 -27.91
CA SER A 32 1.70 -1.74 -27.42
C SER A 32 0.87 -2.25 -26.24
N LYS A 33 0.20 -1.35 -25.52
CA LYS A 33 -0.66 -1.63 -24.38
C LYS A 33 -1.77 -0.59 -24.33
N PHE A 34 -2.92 -0.98 -23.80
CA PHE A 34 -4.02 -0.08 -23.48
C PHE A 34 -4.58 -0.47 -22.11
N ALA A 35 -5.31 0.45 -21.50
CA ALA A 35 -6.12 0.21 -20.32
C ALA A 35 -7.51 0.77 -20.60
N LEU A 36 -8.51 0.16 -19.97
CA LEU A 36 -9.88 0.63 -19.98
C LEU A 36 -10.15 1.34 -18.64
N GLY A 37 -11.19 2.15 -18.57
CA GLY A 37 -11.61 2.86 -17.37
C GLY A 37 -13.10 3.13 -17.43
N ASP A 38 -13.72 3.22 -16.26
CA ASP A 38 -15.15 3.36 -16.04
C ASP A 38 -15.48 4.52 -15.09
N ASP A 39 -14.54 5.44 -14.88
CA ASP A 39 -14.65 6.60 -13.97
C ASP A 39 -15.91 7.48 -14.17
N GLU A 40 -16.54 7.37 -15.32
CA GLU A 40 -17.71 8.14 -15.75
C GLU A 40 -19.03 7.44 -15.43
N ILE A 41 -18.98 6.18 -14.98
CA ILE A 41 -20.13 5.36 -14.66
C ILE A 41 -20.52 5.56 -13.20
N ASP A 42 -21.72 6.11 -12.97
CA ASP A 42 -22.31 6.16 -11.65
C ASP A 42 -22.99 4.83 -11.31
N TYR A 43 -22.26 3.95 -10.62
CA TYR A 43 -22.77 2.66 -10.16
C TYR A 43 -23.89 2.75 -9.13
N ALA A 44 -24.15 3.92 -8.51
CA ALA A 44 -25.30 4.07 -7.62
C ALA A 44 -26.64 4.02 -8.37
N LEU A 45 -26.62 4.26 -9.69
CA LEU A 45 -27.78 4.08 -10.56
C LEU A 45 -28.07 2.60 -10.85
N TYR A 46 -27.21 1.67 -10.45
CA TYR A 46 -27.43 0.24 -10.62
C TYR A 46 -28.24 -0.35 -9.45
N SER A 47 -29.30 -1.10 -9.78
CA SER A 47 -30.18 -1.81 -8.86
C SER A 47 -30.16 -3.27 -9.24
N ALA A 48 -29.64 -4.11 -8.34
CA ALA A 48 -29.64 -5.56 -8.54
C ALA A 48 -31.07 -6.15 -8.58
N VAL A 49 -32.06 -5.42 -8.06
CA VAL A 49 -33.47 -5.82 -8.03
C VAL A 49 -34.15 -5.47 -9.34
N ASP A 50 -33.98 -4.24 -9.81
CA ASP A 50 -34.72 -3.68 -10.94
C ASP A 50 -34.02 -3.90 -12.30
N ARG A 51 -32.82 -4.51 -12.30
CA ARG A 51 -32.02 -4.80 -13.53
C ARG A 51 -32.75 -5.58 -14.62
N TRP A 52 -33.87 -6.21 -14.30
CA TRP A 52 -34.69 -6.99 -15.23
C TRP A 52 -35.83 -6.19 -15.85
N GLU A 53 -36.08 -4.95 -15.39
CA GLU A 53 -37.08 -4.06 -15.95
C GLU A 53 -36.54 -3.35 -17.19
N ALA A 54 -37.36 -3.29 -18.25
CA ALA A 54 -36.93 -2.79 -19.56
C ALA A 54 -36.49 -1.31 -19.56
N ASP A 55 -37.01 -0.50 -18.62
CA ASP A 55 -36.73 0.93 -18.54
C ASP A 55 -35.54 1.26 -17.62
N PHE A 56 -35.09 0.31 -16.80
CA PHE A 56 -34.04 0.50 -15.79
C PHE A 56 -32.67 0.84 -16.41
N ASP A 57 -32.37 0.25 -17.57
CA ASP A 57 -31.11 0.46 -18.28
C ASP A 57 -31.00 1.85 -18.92
N THR A 58 -32.12 2.57 -19.08
CA THR A 58 -32.13 3.83 -19.85
C THR A 58 -31.26 4.91 -19.22
N ALA A 59 -31.18 5.01 -17.89
CA ALA A 59 -30.38 6.04 -17.22
C ALA A 59 -28.87 5.75 -17.30
N LEU A 60 -28.47 4.51 -17.06
CA LEU A 60 -27.08 4.07 -17.16
C LEU A 60 -26.60 4.11 -18.61
N THR A 61 -27.42 3.61 -19.54
CA THR A 61 -27.18 3.64 -20.98
C THR A 61 -27.38 5.03 -21.59
N ALA A 62 -27.97 6.01 -20.90
CA ALA A 62 -27.99 7.42 -21.33
C ALA A 62 -26.82 8.24 -20.78
N SER A 63 -25.99 7.71 -19.88
CA SER A 63 -24.82 8.42 -19.33
C SER A 63 -23.95 9.00 -20.45
N THR A 64 -23.59 10.28 -20.31
CA THR A 64 -22.73 10.98 -21.28
C THR A 64 -21.28 10.69 -20.93
N LEU A 65 -20.50 10.24 -21.91
CA LEU A 65 -19.06 10.06 -21.72
C LEU A 65 -18.32 11.36 -22.04
N PHE A 66 -17.19 11.61 -21.36
CA PHE A 66 -16.35 12.77 -21.68
C PHE A 66 -15.61 12.57 -22.99
N GLU A 67 -15.29 13.67 -23.68
CA GLU A 67 -14.45 13.62 -24.87
C GLU A 67 -12.99 13.23 -24.53
N ALA A 68 -12.29 12.64 -25.49
CA ALA A 68 -10.87 12.31 -25.29
C ALA A 68 -10.01 13.58 -25.14
N TYR A 69 -9.27 13.70 -24.04
CA TYR A 69 -8.43 14.86 -23.78
C TYR A 69 -6.93 14.56 -24.00
N GLY A 70 -6.16 15.55 -24.46
CA GLY A 70 -4.70 15.41 -24.62
C GLY A 70 -3.93 15.44 -23.29
N ASN A 71 -4.56 15.93 -22.21
CA ASN A 71 -3.96 16.02 -20.88
C ASN A 71 -4.29 14.75 -20.07
N ARG A 72 -3.26 13.96 -19.72
CA ARG A 72 -3.41 12.72 -18.94
C ARG A 72 -4.11 12.93 -17.61
N MET A 73 -3.84 14.03 -16.90
CA MET A 73 -4.46 14.31 -15.60
C MET A 73 -5.96 14.60 -15.71
N LYS A 74 -6.52 14.68 -16.93
CA LYS A 74 -7.95 14.87 -17.21
C LYS A 74 -8.57 13.68 -17.97
N ASN A 75 -7.85 12.57 -18.11
CA ASN A 75 -8.37 11.31 -18.68
C ASN A 75 -8.73 10.33 -17.54
N ILE A 76 -8.86 9.04 -17.87
CA ILE A 76 -9.03 7.94 -16.91
C ILE A 76 -8.02 8.07 -15.76
N GLN A 77 -8.55 8.27 -14.56
CA GLN A 77 -7.86 8.31 -13.28
C GLN A 77 -7.80 6.91 -12.66
N TYR A 78 -8.90 6.13 -12.73
CA TYR A 78 -8.96 4.77 -12.22
C TYR A 78 -9.16 3.81 -13.39
N GLY A 79 -8.04 3.25 -13.85
CA GLY A 79 -8.09 2.19 -14.85
C GLY A 79 -8.74 0.94 -14.27
N LEU A 80 -9.59 0.28 -15.06
CA LEU A 80 -10.12 -1.04 -14.76
C LEU A 80 -8.96 -2.01 -14.53
N VAL A 81 -9.03 -2.72 -13.41
CA VAL A 81 -8.06 -3.74 -13.04
C VAL A 81 -8.68 -5.10 -13.27
N SER A 82 -8.02 -5.93 -14.07
CA SER A 82 -8.33 -7.35 -14.11
C SER A 82 -7.46 -8.09 -13.10
N TYR A 83 -8.10 -8.74 -12.14
CA TYR A 83 -7.47 -9.70 -11.23
C TYR A 83 -7.52 -11.13 -11.78
N ASP A 84 -8.13 -11.30 -12.95
CA ASP A 84 -8.14 -12.56 -13.67
C ASP A 84 -6.80 -12.73 -14.42
N VAL A 85 -5.74 -12.99 -13.65
CA VAL A 85 -4.44 -13.42 -14.17
C VAL A 85 -4.56 -14.77 -14.89
N SER A 86 -5.69 -15.46 -14.69
CA SER A 86 -6.00 -16.77 -15.21
C SER A 86 -6.45 -16.71 -16.68
N SER A 87 -7.13 -15.65 -17.13
CA SER A 87 -7.52 -15.47 -18.55
C SER A 87 -6.35 -15.53 -19.57
N ALA A 88 -5.11 -15.30 -19.13
CA ALA A 88 -3.91 -15.44 -19.97
C ALA A 88 -3.33 -16.88 -20.01
N THR A 89 -3.77 -17.77 -19.12
CA THR A 89 -3.19 -19.11 -18.88
C THR A 89 -4.21 -20.23 -18.82
N ILE A 90 -5.49 -19.92 -18.68
CA ILE A 90 -6.61 -20.85 -18.61
C ILE A 90 -7.27 -20.91 -20.00
N THR A 91 -7.51 -22.11 -20.50
CA THR A 91 -8.26 -22.29 -21.75
C THR A 91 -9.75 -22.03 -21.51
N SER A 92 -10.51 -21.62 -22.52
CA SER A 92 -11.97 -21.42 -22.41
C SER A 92 -12.71 -22.64 -21.82
N THR A 93 -12.17 -23.84 -22.03
CA THR A 93 -12.67 -25.09 -21.43
C THR A 93 -12.50 -25.18 -19.91
N GLN A 94 -11.39 -24.66 -19.39
CA GLN A 94 -11.12 -24.68 -17.93
C GLN A 94 -11.87 -23.56 -17.19
N GLU A 95 -12.22 -22.48 -17.89
CA GLU A 95 -13.11 -21.42 -17.37
C GLU A 95 -14.53 -21.96 -17.13
N GLU A 96 -15.03 -22.85 -18.00
CA GLU A 96 -16.32 -23.53 -17.82
C GLU A 96 -16.30 -24.59 -16.70
N GLU A 97 -15.15 -25.25 -16.46
CA GLU A 97 -15.01 -26.31 -15.46
C GLU A 97 -14.76 -25.81 -14.02
N ASP A 98 -14.11 -24.65 -13.85
CA ASP A 98 -13.87 -24.05 -12.53
C ASP A 98 -14.04 -22.51 -12.56
N PRO A 99 -15.30 -22.01 -12.56
CA PRO A 99 -15.60 -20.58 -12.57
C PRO A 99 -15.18 -19.87 -11.27
N SER A 100 -14.67 -20.60 -10.27
CA SER A 100 -14.35 -20.03 -8.97
C SER A 100 -13.28 -18.95 -9.10
N HIS A 101 -12.31 -19.04 -10.01
CA HIS A 101 -11.27 -18.02 -10.19
C HIS A 101 -11.83 -16.64 -10.59
N ALA A 102 -12.98 -16.59 -11.28
CA ALA A 102 -13.60 -15.37 -11.78
C ALA A 102 -14.44 -14.61 -10.74
N TRP A 103 -14.88 -15.29 -9.67
CA TRP A 103 -15.77 -14.68 -8.67
C TRP A 103 -14.97 -14.12 -7.50
N ILE A 104 -14.65 -12.82 -7.58
CA ILE A 104 -14.02 -12.07 -6.50
C ILE A 104 -15.10 -11.32 -5.73
N GLU A 105 -15.39 -11.79 -4.52
CA GLU A 105 -16.32 -11.13 -3.59
C GLU A 105 -15.59 -10.15 -2.66
N TYR A 106 -14.35 -10.46 -2.30
CA TYR A 106 -13.54 -9.68 -1.39
C TYR A 106 -12.20 -9.31 -2.02
N LEU A 107 -11.79 -8.04 -1.85
CA LEU A 107 -10.47 -7.57 -2.25
C LEU A 107 -9.57 -7.39 -1.01
N PRO A 108 -8.26 -7.68 -1.13
CA PRO A 108 -7.32 -7.42 -0.05
C PRO A 108 -7.22 -5.93 0.24
N VAL A 109 -6.91 -5.63 1.49
CA VAL A 109 -6.48 -4.31 1.94
C VAL A 109 -5.07 -4.38 2.49
N LEU A 110 -4.37 -3.25 2.46
CA LEU A 110 -3.11 -3.10 3.18
C LEU A 110 -3.37 -2.44 4.53
N LYS A 111 -2.89 -3.07 5.61
CA LYS A 111 -2.95 -2.50 6.96
C LYS A 111 -1.58 -2.44 7.60
N ILE A 112 -1.30 -1.32 8.28
CA ILE A 112 -0.11 -1.22 9.11
C ILE A 112 -0.35 -2.03 10.39
N ASN A 113 0.62 -2.88 10.70
CA ASN A 113 0.63 -3.71 11.88
C ASN A 113 1.51 -3.09 12.96
N ASN A 114 0.89 -2.71 14.08
CA ASN A 114 1.54 -2.14 15.26
C ASN A 114 1.58 -3.12 16.46
N LYS A 115 1.15 -4.37 16.27
CA LYS A 115 1.03 -5.37 17.34
C LYS A 115 2.35 -6.10 17.61
N VAL A 116 3.23 -6.18 16.61
CA VAL A 116 4.49 -6.92 16.73
C VAL A 116 5.58 -6.09 17.42
N SER A 117 6.51 -6.77 18.09
CA SER A 117 7.54 -6.11 18.92
C SER A 117 8.46 -5.17 18.14
N THR A 118 8.67 -5.42 16.85
CA THR A 118 9.49 -4.61 15.95
C THR A 118 8.73 -3.51 15.23
N ALA A 119 7.39 -3.44 15.36
CA ALA A 119 6.60 -2.44 14.69
C ALA A 119 6.78 -1.05 15.29
N VAL A 120 6.79 -0.05 14.41
CA VAL A 120 6.75 1.37 14.76
C VAL A 120 5.42 1.73 15.43
N THR A 121 5.48 2.67 16.37
CA THR A 121 4.30 3.26 17.01
C THR A 121 3.91 4.53 16.25
N THR A 122 2.63 4.68 15.92
CA THR A 122 2.05 6.00 15.57
C THR A 122 2.06 6.88 16.82
N GLY A 123 2.14 8.21 16.67
CA GLY A 123 2.08 9.24 17.74
C GLY A 123 1.86 8.77 19.19
N SER A 124 2.74 9.20 20.09
CA SER A 124 2.75 8.77 21.49
C SER A 124 1.39 8.95 22.17
N SER A 125 1.02 8.00 23.06
CA SER A 125 -0.01 8.19 24.08
C SER A 125 0.37 9.40 24.95
N GLY A 126 0.02 10.61 24.51
CA GLY A 126 0.45 11.87 25.10
C GLY A 126 0.39 13.04 24.11
N ILE A 127 0.57 12.81 22.82
CA ILE A 127 0.32 13.81 21.77
C ILE A 127 -1.00 13.45 21.08
N VAL A 128 -2.11 13.86 21.70
CA VAL A 128 -3.45 13.70 21.15
C VAL A 128 -3.51 14.40 19.79
N GLY A 129 -3.67 13.62 18.70
CA GLY A 129 -3.85 14.14 17.33
C GLY A 129 -2.65 14.03 16.39
N ASP A 130 -1.49 13.57 16.84
CA ASP A 130 -0.33 13.36 15.95
C ASP A 130 -0.39 11.98 15.27
N SER A 131 -0.66 11.98 13.96
CA SER A 131 -0.82 10.77 13.15
C SER A 131 0.47 10.35 12.43
N PHE A 132 1.62 10.97 12.73
CA PHE A 132 2.88 10.68 12.04
C PHE A 132 3.69 9.54 12.67
N TYR A 133 4.42 8.82 11.82
CA TYR A 133 5.50 7.91 12.20
C TYR A 133 6.83 8.67 12.21
N TYR A 134 7.53 8.65 13.34
CA TYR A 134 8.78 9.39 13.51
C TYR A 134 9.95 8.64 12.88
N LEU A 135 10.75 9.33 12.07
CA LEU A 135 12.00 8.84 11.48
C LEU A 135 13.16 9.76 11.88
N SER A 136 13.98 9.28 12.81
CA SER A 136 15.17 10.01 13.24
C SER A 136 16.26 9.99 12.16
N VAL A 137 16.77 11.18 11.82
CA VAL A 137 17.73 11.34 10.70
C VAL A 137 19.17 11.00 11.08
N ASN A 138 19.53 11.12 12.36
CA ASN A 138 20.89 10.89 12.85
C ASN A 138 20.94 10.31 14.27
N SER A 139 22.14 9.96 14.72
CA SER A 139 22.39 9.35 16.03
C SER A 139 22.12 10.28 17.20
N GLU A 140 22.44 11.58 17.08
CA GLU A 140 22.16 12.58 18.12
C GLU A 140 20.65 12.67 18.39
N THR A 141 19.85 12.81 17.34
CA THR A 141 18.39 12.84 17.43
C THR A 141 17.87 11.53 18.01
N THR A 142 18.40 10.40 17.56
CA THR A 142 18.05 9.07 18.10
C THR A 142 18.26 9.01 19.61
N GLN A 143 19.41 9.48 20.11
CA GLN A 143 19.71 9.49 21.54
C GLN A 143 18.71 10.36 22.31
N LYS A 144 18.42 11.57 21.82
CA LYS A 144 17.45 12.48 22.45
C LYS A 144 16.05 11.87 22.51
N LEU A 145 15.58 11.27 21.42
CA LEU A 145 14.27 10.60 21.39
C LEU A 145 14.24 9.39 22.33
N ASN A 146 15.31 8.59 22.42
CA ASN A 146 15.36 7.50 23.39
C ASN A 146 15.29 8.00 24.85
N THR A 147 15.86 9.16 25.16
CA THR A 147 15.72 9.79 26.50
C THR A 147 14.29 10.26 26.75
N ILE A 148 13.66 10.91 25.75
CA ILE A 148 12.29 11.41 25.84
C ILE A 148 11.31 10.24 26.01
N PHE A 149 11.49 9.16 25.26
CA PHE A 149 10.62 7.98 25.25
C PHE A 149 11.15 6.83 26.13
N SER A 150 11.82 7.17 27.23
CA SER A 150 12.55 6.23 28.10
C SER A 150 11.72 5.05 28.66
N THR A 151 10.39 5.12 28.62
CA THR A 151 9.48 4.04 29.03
C THR A 151 9.41 2.88 28.02
N GLY A 152 10.01 3.00 26.84
CA GLY A 152 10.10 1.94 25.83
C GLY A 152 8.78 1.62 25.11
N SER A 153 7.68 2.27 25.47
CA SER A 153 6.37 2.08 24.84
C SER A 153 6.28 2.72 23.45
N PHE A 154 7.02 3.80 23.22
CA PHE A 154 7.04 4.49 21.92
C PHE A 154 8.24 4.07 21.08
N LYS A 155 7.97 3.48 19.91
CA LYS A 155 8.98 3.02 18.96
C LYS A 155 8.97 3.91 17.73
N PHE A 156 10.13 4.44 17.37
CA PHE A 156 10.32 5.29 16.20
C PHE A 156 11.37 4.68 15.25
N LEU A 157 11.28 5.03 13.98
CA LEU A 157 12.21 4.59 12.95
C LEU A 157 13.54 5.34 13.06
N ARG A 158 14.61 4.67 12.63
CA ARG A 158 15.96 5.23 12.59
C ARG A 158 16.49 5.10 11.18
N SER A 159 17.01 6.18 10.63
CA SER A 159 17.58 6.14 9.28
C SER A 159 18.68 5.10 9.21
N ASN A 160 18.64 4.25 8.18
CA ASN A 160 19.64 3.20 7.95
C ASN A 160 19.76 2.18 9.10
N ASP A 161 18.67 1.88 9.80
CA ASP A 161 18.62 0.79 10.79
C ASP A 161 17.92 -0.43 10.18
N VAL A 162 18.66 -1.52 10.01
CA VAL A 162 18.18 -2.72 9.31
C VAL A 162 17.54 -3.76 10.24
N ASP A 163 17.76 -3.65 11.56
CA ASP A 163 17.41 -4.73 12.50
C ASP A 163 16.31 -4.32 13.48
N LYS A 164 16.18 -3.03 13.80
CA LYS A 164 15.31 -2.58 14.89
C LYS A 164 13.87 -2.32 14.42
N VAL A 165 13.36 -1.11 14.69
CA VAL A 165 11.98 -0.71 14.46
C VAL A 165 11.71 -0.61 12.95
N LYS A 166 10.57 -1.13 12.51
CA LYS A 166 10.15 -1.21 11.11
C LYS A 166 8.70 -0.79 10.96
N VAL A 167 8.32 -0.34 9.77
CA VAL A 167 6.90 -0.28 9.37
C VAL A 167 6.51 -1.67 8.89
N VAL A 168 5.60 -2.34 9.60
CA VAL A 168 5.11 -3.67 9.23
C VAL A 168 3.75 -3.49 8.55
N ILE A 169 3.57 -4.10 7.39
CA ILE A 169 2.36 -3.98 6.58
C ILE A 169 1.89 -5.37 6.22
N GLU A 170 0.61 -5.63 6.46
CA GLU A 170 -0.05 -6.86 6.08
C GLU A 170 -0.99 -6.60 4.90
N SER A 171 -1.00 -7.54 3.95
CA SER A 171 -2.01 -7.66 2.90
C SER A 171 -2.91 -8.84 3.22
N GLY A 172 -4.22 -8.67 3.03
CA GLY A 172 -5.22 -9.71 3.20
C GLY A 172 -6.61 -9.12 3.39
N LEU A 173 -7.56 -9.94 3.86
CA LEU A 173 -8.93 -9.48 4.07
C LEU A 173 -9.08 -8.89 5.48
N ASP A 174 -9.75 -7.73 5.57
CA ASP A 174 -10.10 -7.11 6.85
C ASP A 174 -11.57 -7.34 7.25
N VAL A 175 -12.17 -8.34 6.63
CA VAL A 175 -13.50 -8.84 6.96
C VAL A 175 -13.37 -10.34 7.07
N ILE A 176 -14.12 -10.94 8.00
CA ILE A 176 -14.21 -12.39 8.08
C ILE A 176 -15.25 -12.83 7.03
N PRO A 177 -14.85 -13.55 5.97
CA PRO A 177 -15.78 -13.99 4.95
C PRO A 177 -16.83 -14.92 5.56
N ASN A 178 -18.06 -14.85 5.06
CA ASN A 178 -19.08 -15.83 5.40
C ASN A 178 -19.11 -16.92 4.33
N ASP A 179 -19.44 -18.13 4.74
CA ASP A 179 -19.86 -19.18 3.83
C ASP A 179 -21.13 -18.73 3.09
N ALA A 180 -21.06 -18.59 1.77
CA ALA A 180 -22.21 -18.22 0.95
C ALA A 180 -23.38 -19.22 1.06
N SER A 181 -23.10 -20.48 1.43
CA SER A 181 -24.11 -21.54 1.54
C SER A 181 -24.74 -21.66 2.93
N SER A 182 -23.99 -21.37 4.00
CA SER A 182 -24.45 -21.55 5.38
C SER A 182 -24.62 -20.25 6.18
N GLY A 183 -24.10 -19.12 5.68
CA GLY A 183 -24.11 -17.83 6.36
C GLY A 183 -23.21 -17.78 7.61
N VAL A 184 -22.43 -18.85 7.86
CA VAL A 184 -21.52 -18.96 9.00
C VAL A 184 -20.18 -18.31 8.63
N SER A 185 -19.61 -17.53 9.54
CA SER A 185 -18.28 -16.95 9.34
C SER A 185 -17.21 -18.05 9.22
N GLN A 186 -16.38 -17.95 8.19
CA GLN A 186 -15.32 -18.91 7.90
C GLN A 186 -14.18 -18.79 8.94
N PRO A 187 -13.52 -19.90 9.32
CA PRO A 187 -12.35 -19.85 10.18
C PRO A 187 -11.21 -19.08 9.49
N ILE A 188 -10.39 -18.38 10.28
CA ILE A 188 -9.26 -17.60 9.78
C ILE A 188 -8.03 -18.52 9.73
N ASP A 189 -8.07 -19.54 8.87
CA ASP A 189 -7.07 -20.59 8.77
C ASP A 189 -6.39 -20.64 7.39
N TYR A 190 -5.63 -21.71 7.14
CA TYR A 190 -4.96 -21.90 5.85
C TYR A 190 -5.95 -22.20 4.72
N THR A 191 -7.08 -22.83 5.03
CA THR A 191 -8.12 -23.19 4.07
C THR A 191 -8.79 -21.93 3.52
N SER A 192 -9.26 -21.05 4.39
CA SER A 192 -9.88 -19.78 3.97
C SER A 192 -8.88 -18.86 3.26
N ARG A 193 -7.62 -18.85 3.68
CA ARG A 193 -6.54 -18.16 2.94
C ARG A 193 -6.38 -18.71 1.52
N GLU A 194 -6.46 -20.03 1.34
CA GLU A 194 -6.33 -20.63 0.02
C GLU A 194 -7.49 -20.22 -0.89
N GLU A 195 -8.72 -20.32 -0.40
CA GLU A 195 -9.94 -20.05 -1.15
C GLU A 195 -10.12 -18.58 -1.53
N PHE A 196 -9.91 -17.66 -0.59
CA PHE A 196 -10.20 -16.25 -0.80
C PHE A 196 -9.03 -15.44 -1.37
N LEU A 197 -7.79 -15.93 -1.24
CA LEU A 197 -6.61 -15.16 -1.65
C LEU A 197 -5.74 -15.91 -2.66
N THR A 198 -5.37 -17.16 -2.36
CA THR A 198 -4.37 -17.89 -3.16
C THR A 198 -4.93 -18.29 -4.51
N LYS A 199 -6.10 -18.95 -4.54
CA LYS A 199 -6.79 -19.35 -5.78
C LYS A 199 -7.21 -18.14 -6.62
N LYS A 200 -7.44 -16.98 -5.99
CA LYS A 200 -7.82 -15.74 -6.68
C LYS A 200 -6.63 -14.90 -7.18
N TYR A 201 -5.39 -15.37 -7.00
CA TYR A 201 -4.16 -14.65 -7.34
C TYR A 201 -4.01 -13.27 -6.66
N LEU A 202 -4.58 -13.11 -5.46
CA LEU A 202 -4.62 -11.85 -4.71
C LEU A 202 -3.47 -11.70 -3.70
N LEU A 203 -2.43 -12.55 -3.78
CA LEU A 203 -1.28 -12.51 -2.87
C LEU A 203 -0.21 -11.51 -3.33
N ASP A 204 0.01 -10.47 -2.54
CA ASP A 204 1.06 -9.48 -2.80
C ASP A 204 2.46 -10.02 -2.42
N GLN A 205 3.15 -10.65 -3.36
CA GLN A 205 4.56 -11.06 -3.18
C GLN A 205 5.55 -9.89 -3.25
N TYR A 206 5.11 -8.78 -3.84
CA TYR A 206 5.90 -7.59 -4.06
C TYR A 206 5.07 -6.37 -3.72
N PHE A 207 5.75 -5.32 -3.25
CA PHE A 207 5.14 -4.05 -2.95
C PHE A 207 5.95 -2.93 -3.60
N PHE A 208 5.25 -2.01 -4.26
CA PHE A 208 5.85 -0.74 -4.67
C PHE A 208 5.77 0.24 -3.50
N VAL A 209 6.91 0.83 -3.16
CA VAL A 209 7.01 1.92 -2.19
C VAL A 209 7.32 3.19 -2.95
N PHE A 210 6.43 4.18 -2.88
CA PHE A 210 6.65 5.51 -3.42
C PHE A 210 7.06 6.42 -2.27
N ALA A 211 8.24 7.03 -2.35
CA ALA A 211 8.71 7.97 -1.33
C ALA A 211 9.39 9.18 -1.99
N ASP A 212 9.24 10.35 -1.36
CA ASP A 212 9.81 11.61 -1.84
C ASP A 212 11.33 11.53 -1.91
N ASN A 213 11.87 11.59 -3.13
CA ASN A 213 13.30 11.40 -3.41
C ASN A 213 14.14 12.63 -3.03
N ARG A 214 13.52 13.73 -2.62
CA ARG A 214 14.22 14.88 -2.05
C ARG A 214 14.63 14.60 -0.60
N PHE A 215 13.95 13.68 0.09
CA PHE A 215 14.18 13.41 1.51
C PHE A 215 14.61 11.96 1.78
N ILE A 216 14.08 11.00 1.02
CA ILE A 216 14.37 9.57 1.14
C ILE A 216 15.30 9.17 0.01
N GLU A 217 16.48 8.66 0.36
CA GLU A 217 17.50 8.20 -0.58
C GLU A 217 17.24 6.75 -1.00
N LYS A 218 16.87 5.89 -0.05
CA LYS A 218 16.60 4.46 -0.28
C LYS A 218 15.50 3.95 0.64
N SER A 219 14.83 2.87 0.21
CA SER A 219 13.97 2.05 1.06
C SER A 219 14.70 0.76 1.45
N LEU A 220 14.45 0.28 2.66
CA LEU A 220 14.94 -0.97 3.20
C LEU A 220 13.77 -1.96 3.26
N GLY A 221 13.89 -3.15 2.66
CA GLY A 221 12.82 -4.16 2.63
C GLY A 221 13.24 -5.49 3.24
N ILE A 222 12.27 -6.34 3.57
CA ILE A 222 12.57 -7.68 4.13
C ILE A 222 13.26 -8.60 3.12
N SER A 223 13.97 -9.58 3.67
CA SER A 223 14.48 -10.71 2.89
C SER A 223 13.39 -11.75 2.61
N LYS A 224 13.59 -12.58 1.58
CA LYS A 224 12.72 -13.73 1.30
C LYS A 224 12.82 -14.84 2.35
N GLN A 225 13.83 -14.79 3.22
CA GLN A 225 13.97 -15.74 4.34
C GLN A 225 13.16 -15.34 5.58
N SER A 226 12.54 -14.16 5.58
CA SER A 226 11.71 -13.73 6.70
C SER A 226 10.53 -14.68 6.95
N VAL A 227 10.14 -14.84 8.20
CA VAL A 227 9.08 -15.75 8.65
C VAL A 227 8.05 -14.97 9.47
N PHE A 228 6.78 -15.25 9.21
CA PHE A 228 5.65 -14.66 9.95
C PHE A 228 4.52 -15.68 10.09
N ARG A 229 4.52 -16.41 11.21
CA ARG A 229 3.57 -17.49 11.47
C ARG A 229 3.31 -17.69 12.96
N ASN A 230 2.20 -18.33 13.27
CA ASN A 230 1.91 -18.83 14.61
C ASN A 230 1.66 -20.34 14.59
N PHE A 231 1.67 -20.92 15.79
CA PHE A 231 1.47 -22.35 16.01
C PHE A 231 0.24 -22.59 16.88
N PRO A 232 -0.36 -23.80 16.86
CA PRO A 232 -1.53 -24.12 17.68
C PRO A 232 -1.35 -23.88 19.19
N ALA A 233 -0.11 -23.93 19.68
CA ALA A 233 0.23 -23.65 21.08
C ALA A 233 0.25 -22.14 21.44
N GLY A 234 -0.17 -21.25 20.53
CA GLY A 234 -0.24 -19.79 20.74
C GLY A 234 1.09 -19.04 20.57
N GLN A 235 2.18 -19.77 20.36
CA GLN A 235 3.51 -19.20 20.08
C GLN A 235 3.55 -18.66 18.65
N ALA A 236 4.30 -17.58 18.44
CA ALA A 236 4.56 -17.02 17.12
C ALA A 236 6.05 -16.99 16.79
N GLU A 237 6.36 -17.25 15.53
CA GLU A 237 7.67 -17.05 14.94
C GLU A 237 7.58 -15.87 13.98
N ILE A 238 8.08 -14.74 14.44
CA ILE A 238 8.08 -13.46 13.73
C ILE A 238 9.54 -13.01 13.64
N ASN A 239 10.13 -13.20 12.47
CA ASN A 239 11.51 -12.83 12.19
C ASN A 239 11.61 -12.21 10.80
N PHE A 240 11.93 -10.92 10.75
CA PHE A 240 12.06 -10.18 9.49
C PHE A 240 13.48 -10.21 8.91
N GLU A 241 14.44 -10.87 9.58
CA GLU A 241 15.86 -10.77 9.25
C GLU A 241 16.35 -9.30 9.22
N SER A 242 17.63 -9.11 8.89
CA SER A 242 18.14 -7.77 8.57
C SER A 242 17.54 -7.29 7.25
N LEU A 243 17.01 -6.07 7.25
CA LEU A 243 16.46 -5.46 6.04
C LEU A 243 17.56 -5.24 4.98
N LEU A 244 17.17 -5.40 3.72
CA LEU A 244 18.02 -5.23 2.56
C LEU A 244 17.76 -3.87 1.91
N GLU A 245 18.82 -3.20 1.47
CA GLU A 245 18.72 -1.97 0.70
C GLU A 245 18.07 -2.21 -0.66
N THR A 246 17.14 -1.34 -1.03
CA THR A 246 16.52 -1.32 -2.36
C THR A 246 16.81 0.01 -3.03
N ILE A 247 17.12 -0.06 -4.32
CA ILE A 247 17.35 1.11 -5.16
C ILE A 247 16.07 1.48 -5.92
N PRO A 248 15.92 2.75 -6.34
CA PRO A 248 14.81 3.15 -7.19
C PRO A 248 14.78 2.35 -8.49
N ILE A 249 13.59 1.90 -8.90
CA ILE A 249 13.35 1.26 -10.19
C ILE A 249 12.80 2.27 -11.20
N SER A 250 12.97 1.98 -12.49
CA SER A 250 12.36 2.76 -13.58
C SER A 250 10.88 2.40 -13.77
N TYR A 251 10.10 2.57 -12.72
CA TYR A 251 8.64 2.48 -12.78
C TYR A 251 8.04 3.88 -12.79
N GLU A 252 6.93 4.05 -13.50
CA GLU A 252 6.29 5.36 -13.61
C GLU A 252 5.75 5.79 -12.25
N ASN A 253 6.09 7.01 -11.83
CA ASN A 253 5.61 7.53 -10.56
C ASN A 253 4.27 8.24 -10.72
N GLN A 254 3.37 7.99 -9.78
CA GLN A 254 2.08 8.68 -9.70
C GLN A 254 2.21 10.06 -9.07
N PHE A 255 3.31 10.33 -8.35
CA PHE A 255 3.56 11.57 -7.63
C PHE A 255 4.83 12.25 -8.13
N GLU A 256 4.77 13.58 -8.25
CA GLU A 256 5.96 14.39 -8.55
C GLU A 256 7.00 14.23 -7.43
N HIS A 257 8.28 14.24 -7.81
CA HIS A 257 9.42 14.11 -6.88
C HIS A 257 9.43 12.84 -6.02
N HIS A 258 8.69 11.80 -6.40
CA HIS A 258 8.80 10.51 -5.74
C HIS A 258 9.72 9.58 -6.55
N ALA A 259 10.41 8.69 -5.85
CA ALA A 259 11.04 7.50 -6.41
C ALA A 259 10.19 6.27 -6.07
N THR A 260 10.23 5.25 -6.94
CA THR A 260 9.58 3.96 -6.70
C THR A 260 10.61 2.93 -6.32
N TYR A 261 10.41 2.25 -5.20
CA TYR A 261 11.21 1.13 -4.73
C TYR A 261 10.38 -0.15 -4.77
N LEU A 262 11.03 -1.29 -4.99
CA LEU A 262 10.38 -2.59 -4.99
C LEU A 262 10.87 -3.37 -3.77
N ILE A 263 9.97 -3.72 -2.86
CA ILE A 263 10.26 -4.56 -1.70
C ILE A 263 9.51 -5.89 -1.78
N HIS A 264 10.04 -6.91 -1.12
CA HIS A 264 9.41 -8.23 -1.07
C HIS A 264 8.38 -8.35 0.06
N GLY A 265 7.37 -9.18 -0.16
CA GLY A 265 6.54 -9.77 0.88
C GLY A 265 6.93 -11.23 1.14
N VAL A 266 6.60 -11.71 2.34
CA VAL A 266 6.58 -13.14 2.66
C VAL A 266 5.15 -13.54 3.03
N ASN A 267 4.86 -14.84 2.96
CA ASN A 267 3.53 -15.33 3.32
C ASN A 267 3.23 -15.00 4.79
N ASN A 268 2.03 -14.46 5.03
CA ASN A 268 1.51 -14.29 6.37
C ASN A 268 0.73 -15.55 6.74
N TYR A 269 1.34 -16.37 7.60
CA TYR A 269 0.79 -17.63 8.08
C TYR A 269 0.30 -17.51 9.54
N ILE A 270 -0.12 -16.31 9.94
CA ILE A 270 -0.87 -16.13 11.18
C ILE A 270 -2.30 -16.63 10.96
N SER A 271 -2.71 -17.64 11.71
CA SER A 271 -4.02 -18.28 11.61
C SER A 271 -4.66 -18.51 12.98
N ASP A 272 -5.97 -18.67 13.00
CA ASP A 272 -6.72 -19.20 14.13
C ASP A 272 -6.90 -20.71 13.93
N PHE A 273 -6.32 -21.49 14.83
CA PHE A 273 -6.46 -22.95 14.82
C PHE A 273 -7.78 -23.35 15.49
N GLU A 274 -8.31 -24.54 15.16
CA GLU A 274 -9.63 -25.04 15.60
C GLU A 274 -9.86 -25.08 17.14
N SER A 275 -8.85 -24.80 17.97
CA SER A 275 -9.09 -24.47 19.37
C SER A 275 -9.48 -23.00 19.48
N VAL A 276 -10.76 -22.78 19.79
CA VAL A 276 -11.38 -21.50 20.16
C VAL A 276 -10.79 -20.99 21.48
N ALA A 277 -9.49 -20.74 21.52
CA ALA A 277 -8.88 -19.96 22.58
C ALA A 277 -9.43 -18.53 22.42
N ASP A 278 -10.07 -18.04 23.47
CA ASP A 278 -10.45 -16.64 23.61
C ASP A 278 -9.37 -15.94 24.45
N PRO A 279 -8.63 -14.94 23.92
CA PRO A 279 -8.74 -14.37 22.57
C PRO A 279 -8.11 -15.24 21.48
N LEU A 280 -8.65 -15.12 20.26
CA LEU A 280 -8.16 -15.80 19.05
C LEU A 280 -6.65 -15.56 18.84
N PRO A 281 -5.83 -16.59 18.61
CA PRO A 281 -4.37 -16.44 18.51
C PRO A 281 -3.89 -15.41 17.48
N SER A 282 -4.63 -15.24 16.38
CA SER A 282 -4.28 -14.31 15.32
C SER A 282 -4.31 -12.84 15.75
N ILE A 283 -5.20 -12.47 16.67
CA ILE A 283 -5.42 -11.06 17.04
C ILE A 283 -4.26 -10.48 17.85
N ALA A 284 -3.42 -11.34 18.45
CA ALA A 284 -2.22 -10.91 19.16
C ALA A 284 -1.13 -10.40 18.21
N TYR A 285 -1.13 -10.85 16.96
CA TYR A 285 -0.02 -10.64 16.03
C TYR A 285 -0.43 -9.96 14.72
N SER A 286 -1.68 -10.07 14.28
CA SER A 286 -2.18 -9.52 13.01
C SER A 286 -3.13 -8.35 13.22
N SER A 287 -3.02 -7.32 12.37
CA SER A 287 -3.97 -6.20 12.30
C SER A 287 -5.19 -6.45 11.42
N LEU A 288 -5.17 -7.51 10.61
CA LEU A 288 -6.30 -7.90 9.76
C LEU A 288 -7.28 -8.79 10.53
N ALA A 289 -8.58 -8.61 10.31
CA ALA A 289 -9.62 -9.47 10.88
C ALA A 289 -9.80 -10.80 10.12
N GLY A 290 -9.74 -10.80 8.78
CA GLY A 290 -10.01 -11.97 7.93
C GLY A 290 -8.77 -12.80 7.54
N PRO A 291 -8.88 -13.66 6.52
CA PRO A 291 -7.76 -14.44 5.99
C PRO A 291 -6.55 -13.58 5.63
N LYS A 292 -5.35 -14.03 6.01
CA LYS A 292 -4.10 -13.28 5.81
C LYS A 292 -3.48 -13.64 4.46
N GLY A 293 -3.00 -12.64 3.73
CA GLY A 293 -2.28 -12.85 2.48
C GLY A 293 -0.78 -12.92 2.70
N THR A 294 -0.15 -11.75 2.68
CA THR A 294 1.29 -11.56 2.81
C THR A 294 1.60 -10.48 3.83
N VAL A 295 2.85 -10.44 4.28
CA VAL A 295 3.37 -9.39 5.14
C VAL A 295 4.68 -8.89 4.57
N THR A 296 4.91 -7.59 4.69
CA THR A 296 6.19 -6.97 4.44
C THR A 296 6.59 -6.10 5.62
N ALA A 297 7.88 -5.82 5.75
CA ALA A 297 8.36 -4.82 6.67
C ALA A 297 9.41 -3.95 5.98
N MET A 298 9.46 -2.68 6.37
CA MET A 298 10.41 -1.76 5.77
C MET A 298 10.90 -0.67 6.72
N ASN A 299 11.98 -0.04 6.31
CA ASN A 299 12.52 1.18 6.91
C ASN A 299 13.12 2.05 5.79
N PHE A 300 13.69 3.20 6.13
CA PHE A 300 14.17 4.17 5.16
C PHE A 300 15.59 4.64 5.45
N ILE A 301 16.28 5.05 4.40
CA ILE A 301 17.53 5.81 4.47
C ILE A 301 17.20 7.23 4.02
N VAL A 302 17.40 8.20 4.91
CA VAL A 302 17.21 9.61 4.57
C VAL A 302 18.42 10.15 3.83
N ASN A 303 18.21 11.17 3.01
CA ASN A 303 19.26 11.87 2.28
C ASN A 303 20.37 12.34 3.24
N GLY A 304 21.62 12.07 2.88
CA GLY A 304 22.81 12.34 3.70
C GLY A 304 22.93 13.77 4.24
N GLU A 305 22.51 14.77 3.47
CA GLU A 305 22.64 16.19 3.85
C GLU A 305 21.63 16.58 4.97
N LEU A 306 20.52 15.85 5.13
CA LEU A 306 19.57 16.05 6.22
C LEU A 306 20.11 15.59 7.58
N LYS A 307 21.22 14.83 7.61
CA LYS A 307 21.70 14.12 8.80
C LYS A 307 22.60 14.97 9.70
N ASN A 308 22.80 16.24 9.41
CA ASN A 308 23.67 17.12 10.19
C ASN A 308 23.22 17.20 11.66
N ASN A 309 24.17 17.14 12.60
CA ASN A 309 23.90 17.33 14.02
C ASN A 309 23.50 18.78 14.34
N SER A 310 22.97 19.02 15.54
CA SER A 310 22.50 20.34 16.02
C SER A 310 23.56 21.44 15.91
N THR A 311 24.83 21.11 16.07
CA THR A 311 25.99 22.02 15.96
C THR A 311 26.45 22.27 14.52
N GLY A 312 25.99 21.47 13.57
CA GLY A 312 26.32 21.60 12.15
C GLY A 312 25.37 22.54 11.40
N THR A 313 25.71 22.85 10.14
CA THR A 313 24.85 23.64 9.27
C THR A 313 23.55 22.88 8.95
N ARG A 314 22.42 23.46 9.35
CA ARG A 314 21.08 22.96 9.00
C ARG A 314 20.89 22.95 7.49
N ASP A 315 20.35 21.86 6.95
CA ASP A 315 19.98 21.77 5.54
C ASP A 315 18.80 22.70 5.21
N PHE A 316 18.82 23.34 4.03
CA PHE A 316 17.80 24.31 3.63
C PHE A 316 16.40 23.70 3.51
N ARG A 317 16.27 22.39 3.28
CA ARG A 317 14.99 21.69 3.13
C ARG A 317 14.14 21.76 4.41
N TYR A 318 14.76 21.81 5.59
CA TYR A 318 14.01 22.01 6.83
C TYR A 318 13.27 23.34 6.86
N ASN A 319 13.87 24.40 6.31
CA ASN A 319 13.22 25.71 6.20
C ASN A 319 12.23 25.78 5.03
N LYS A 320 12.54 25.11 3.91
CA LYS A 320 11.72 25.19 2.70
C LYS A 320 10.47 24.30 2.73
N PHE A 321 10.58 23.11 3.31
CA PHE A 321 9.54 22.07 3.26
C PHE A 321 9.10 21.60 4.66
N GLY A 322 9.74 22.10 5.71
CA GLY A 322 9.54 21.65 7.08
C GLY A 322 9.27 22.80 8.04
N GLN A 323 9.51 22.52 9.31
CA GLN A 323 9.50 23.48 10.39
C GLN A 323 10.83 23.39 11.15
N ILE A 324 11.28 24.52 11.69
CA ILE A 324 12.55 24.63 12.41
C ILE A 324 12.34 25.03 13.86
N ASP A 325 13.24 24.60 14.74
CA ASP A 325 13.32 25.02 16.14
C ASP A 325 12.02 24.78 16.96
N GLN A 326 11.31 23.70 16.68
CA GLN A 326 9.99 23.38 17.23
C GLN A 326 10.07 22.61 18.54
N LEU A 327 9.24 22.98 19.51
CA LEU A 327 9.04 22.23 20.76
C LEU A 327 7.96 21.15 20.53
N LEU A 328 8.38 19.99 20.04
CA LEU A 328 7.48 18.87 19.72
C LEU A 328 7.09 18.01 20.93
N PHE A 329 7.90 18.03 21.98
CA PHE A 329 7.75 17.21 23.17
C PHE A 329 7.91 18.08 24.41
N ASP A 330 7.48 17.57 25.56
CA ASP A 330 7.68 18.25 26.84
C ASP A 330 9.17 18.51 27.10
N GLY A 331 9.47 19.71 27.60
CA GLY A 331 10.82 20.15 27.94
C GLY A 331 11.33 21.28 27.06
N THR A 332 12.65 21.42 26.98
CA THR A 332 13.33 22.52 26.27
C THR A 332 13.96 22.10 24.94
N ASN A 333 13.96 20.80 24.63
CA ASN A 333 14.57 20.29 23.40
C ASN A 333 13.75 20.73 22.18
N LYS A 334 14.41 21.42 21.26
CA LYS A 334 13.86 21.85 19.97
C LYS A 334 14.25 20.87 18.87
N PHE A 335 13.36 20.72 17.89
CA PHE A 335 13.51 19.83 16.75
C PHE A 335 13.16 20.55 15.46
N ASP A 336 13.89 20.24 14.41
CA ASP A 336 13.47 20.51 13.04
C ASP A 336 12.78 19.25 12.50
N TYR A 337 11.75 19.44 11.69
CA TYR A 337 11.10 18.30 11.06
C TYR A 337 10.61 18.61 9.65
N ILE A 338 10.53 17.56 8.83
CA ILE A 338 9.89 17.57 7.51
C ILE A 338 8.83 16.48 7.54
N ASP A 339 7.60 16.85 7.19
CA ASP A 339 6.50 15.91 7.05
C ASP A 339 6.39 15.50 5.57
N THR A 340 6.37 14.19 5.32
CA THR A 340 6.21 13.60 3.98
C THR A 340 5.36 12.35 4.09
N THR A 341 4.87 11.83 2.97
CA THR A 341 4.11 10.58 2.94
C THR A 341 4.83 9.57 2.07
N ALA A 342 4.99 8.35 2.58
CA ALA A 342 5.32 7.20 1.75
C ALA A 342 4.03 6.45 1.41
N TYR A 343 3.89 6.01 0.17
CA TYR A 343 2.75 5.21 -0.29
C TYR A 343 3.22 3.80 -0.57
N VAL A 344 2.49 2.81 -0.09
CA VAL A 344 2.76 1.40 -0.39
C VAL A 344 1.60 0.84 -1.18
N LEU A 345 1.93 0.14 -2.26
CA LEU A 345 0.99 -0.49 -3.19
C LEU A 345 1.32 -1.98 -3.31
N GLY A 346 0.35 -2.85 -3.04
CA GLY A 346 0.42 -4.27 -3.33
C GLY A 346 0.38 -4.51 -4.83
N VAL A 347 1.34 -5.27 -5.37
CA VAL A 347 1.46 -5.46 -6.82
C VAL A 347 0.34 -6.32 -7.41
N ALA A 348 -0.16 -7.30 -6.65
CA ALA A 348 -1.21 -8.20 -7.12
C ALA A 348 -2.60 -7.66 -6.80
N SER A 349 -2.81 -7.15 -5.58
CA SER A 349 -4.10 -6.68 -5.10
C SER A 349 -4.43 -5.24 -5.50
N ASN A 350 -3.44 -4.46 -5.94
CA ASN A 350 -3.51 -3.00 -6.09
C ASN A 350 -3.97 -2.25 -4.82
N ALA A 351 -4.00 -2.92 -3.67
CA ALA A 351 -4.35 -2.33 -2.39
C ALA A 351 -3.27 -1.33 -1.96
N ARG A 352 -3.69 -0.25 -1.29
CA ARG A 352 -2.82 0.88 -0.95
C ARG A 352 -2.89 1.21 0.53
N VAL A 353 -1.75 1.63 1.07
CA VAL A 353 -1.69 2.26 2.40
C VAL A 353 -0.75 3.46 2.38
N GLN A 354 -1.12 4.49 3.13
CA GLN A 354 -0.34 5.71 3.31
C GLN A 354 0.41 5.65 4.63
N ILE A 355 1.66 6.10 4.61
CA ILE A 355 2.55 6.12 5.77
C ILE A 355 3.00 7.57 5.94
N PRO A 356 2.31 8.36 6.77
CA PRO A 356 2.74 9.71 7.11
C PRO A 356 4.04 9.62 7.92
N LEU A 357 5.13 10.16 7.39
CA LEU A 357 6.46 10.17 7.99
C LEU A 357 6.81 11.57 8.47
N ARG A 358 7.33 11.67 9.69
CA ARG A 358 7.98 12.87 10.22
C ARG A 358 9.48 12.63 10.33
N LEU A 359 10.24 13.19 9.41
CA LEU A 359 11.69 13.16 9.44
C LEU A 359 12.17 14.19 10.45
N ILE A 360 12.73 13.73 11.55
CA ILE A 360 13.04 14.58 12.72
C ILE A 360 14.54 14.70 12.95
N ARG A 361 14.98 15.93 13.21
CA ARG A 361 16.35 16.31 13.58
C ARG A 361 16.33 17.12 14.86
N TYR A 362 17.19 16.79 15.82
CA TYR A 362 17.40 17.61 17.00
C TYR A 362 18.10 18.94 16.64
N ALA A 363 17.53 20.06 17.07
CA ALA A 363 17.98 21.41 16.74
C ALA A 363 18.71 22.11 17.90
N GLY A 364 18.58 21.62 19.13
CA GLY A 364 19.20 22.20 20.32
C GLY A 364 18.22 22.38 21.47
N THR A 365 18.55 23.26 22.41
CA THR A 365 17.68 23.68 23.52
C THR A 365 17.36 25.16 23.41
#